data_AF-A0A7D9J7Z6-F1
#
_entry.id   AF-A0A7D9J7Z6-F1
#
_cell.length_a   1.000
_cell.length_b   1.000
_cell.length_c   1.000
_cell.angle_alpha   90.00
_cell.angle_beta   90.00
_cell.angle_gamma   90.00
#
_symmetry.space_group_name_H-M   'P 1'
#
loop_
_entity.id
_entity.type
_entity.pdbx_description
1 polymer ?
#
loop_
_entity_poly.entity_id
_entity_poly.type
_entity_poly.pdbx_seq_one_letter_code
_entity_poly.pdbx_strand_id
1 'polypeptide(L)'
;MSNQISRLSLSGIRASFVSVKASSEFESDENMVDVDVDLRLCEDEKLRNGYYHIVFAHPESLISTKYGRELLMSKIYQENVVAIVVDEAHSILD
;
A
#
# COMPACT_ATOMS: atom_id res chain seq x y z
N MET A 1 -7.79 6.51 7.89
CA MET A 1 -7.59 5.04 7.87
C MET A 1 -7.41 4.39 9.25
N SER A 2 -6.72 4.99 10.24
CA SER A 2 -6.51 4.38 11.58
C SER A 2 -7.80 3.84 12.27
N ASN A 3 -8.91 4.61 12.26
CA ASN A 3 -10.19 4.17 12.84
C ASN A 3 -10.78 2.92 12.15
N GLN A 4 -10.57 2.75 10.84
CA GLN A 4 -11.06 1.56 10.12
C GLN A 4 -10.27 0.31 10.50
N ILE A 5 -8.94 0.41 10.57
CA ILE A 5 -8.06 -0.71 10.95
C ILE A 5 -8.38 -1.20 12.36
N SER A 6 -8.58 -0.28 13.31
CA SER A 6 -8.95 -0.62 14.68
C SER A 6 -10.31 -1.33 14.79
N ARG A 7 -11.27 -1.02 13.91
CA ARG A 7 -12.57 -1.71 13.89
C ARG A 7 -12.48 -3.10 13.28
N LEU A 8 -11.67 -3.27 12.24
CA LEU A 8 -11.48 -4.55 11.56
C LEU A 8 -10.76 -5.57 12.45
N SER A 9 -9.77 -5.12 13.21
CA SER A 9 -9.06 -5.99 14.15
C SER A 9 -9.97 -6.55 15.24
N LEU A 10 -10.96 -5.78 15.72
CA LEU A 10 -11.97 -6.25 16.67
C LEU A 10 -12.85 -7.37 16.13
N SER A 11 -13.04 -7.43 14.80
CA SER A 11 -13.77 -8.52 14.12
C SER A 11 -12.88 -9.70 13.70
N GLY A 12 -11.60 -9.71 14.08
CA GLY A 12 -10.63 -10.75 13.68
C GLY A 12 -10.10 -10.59 12.25
N ILE A 13 -10.38 -9.47 11.59
CA ILE A 13 -9.86 -9.17 10.25
C ILE A 13 -8.49 -8.52 10.39
N ARG A 14 -7.48 -9.18 9.85
CA ARG A 14 -6.10 -8.70 9.82
C ARG A 14 -5.98 -7.64 8.74
N ALA A 15 -5.92 -6.38 9.15
CA ALA A 15 -5.79 -5.24 8.25
C ALA A 15 -4.52 -4.46 8.55
N SER A 16 -3.92 -3.87 7.51
CA SER A 16 -2.74 -3.02 7.63
C SER A 16 -2.80 -1.84 6.67
N PHE A 17 -1.91 -0.86 6.84
CA PHE A 17 -1.81 0.31 5.97
C PHE A 17 -0.37 0.58 5.51
N VAL A 18 -0.23 0.80 4.20
CA VAL A 18 1.04 1.09 3.53
C VAL A 18 1.02 2.53 3.00
N SER A 19 1.93 3.36 3.47
CA SER A 19 2.07 4.76 3.06
C SER A 19 3.38 4.96 2.29
N VAL A 20 3.56 6.13 1.69
CA VAL A 20 4.87 6.62 1.22
C VAL A 20 5.52 7.48 2.30
N LYS A 21 6.85 7.50 2.34
CA LYS A 21 7.59 8.54 3.06
C LYS A 21 7.50 9.82 2.22
N ALA A 22 7.10 10.93 2.84
CA ALA A 22 7.24 12.22 2.21
C ALA A 22 8.74 12.48 1.98
N SER A 23 9.16 12.57 0.73
CA SER A 23 10.45 13.16 0.41
C SER A 23 10.37 14.63 0.84
N SER A 24 11.23 15.02 1.78
CA SER A 24 11.56 16.43 1.95
C SER A 24 11.97 16.97 0.58
N GLU A 25 11.26 18.01 0.15
CA GLU A 25 11.47 18.87 -1.02
C GLU A 25 12.80 18.64 -1.74
N PHE A 26 12.79 18.39 -3.06
CA PHE A 26 13.59 19.12 -4.04
C PHE A 26 13.15 18.79 -5.48
N GLU A 27 13.43 19.77 -6.32
CA GLU A 27 12.85 20.12 -7.60
C GLU A 27 13.22 19.18 -8.76
N SER A 28 12.34 19.18 -9.77
CA SER A 28 12.63 19.03 -11.21
C SER A 28 13.71 18.02 -11.63
N ASP A 29 13.29 16.84 -12.10
CA ASP A 29 13.77 16.28 -13.38
C ASP A 29 12.95 15.05 -13.77
N GLU A 30 12.88 14.74 -15.07
CA GLU A 30 12.14 13.62 -15.70
C GLU A 30 12.67 12.21 -15.34
N ASN A 31 13.26 12.04 -14.15
CA ASN A 31 13.69 10.76 -13.63
C ASN A 31 12.78 10.36 -12.49
N MET A 32 12.12 9.21 -12.64
CA MET A 32 11.24 8.59 -11.65
C MET A 32 11.97 8.46 -10.31
N VAL A 33 11.79 9.44 -9.41
CA VAL A 33 12.35 9.42 -8.06
C VAL A 33 11.70 8.23 -7.35
N ASP A 34 12.50 7.24 -6.98
CA ASP A 34 12.01 6.06 -6.26
C ASP A 34 11.56 6.52 -4.87
N VAL A 35 10.27 6.78 -4.73
CA VAL A 35 9.66 7.16 -3.46
C VAL A 35 9.71 5.94 -2.55
N ASP A 36 10.22 6.15 -1.35
CA ASP A 36 10.40 5.09 -0.36
C ASP A 36 9.07 4.79 0.34
N VAL A 37 8.80 3.52 0.66
CA VAL A 37 7.58 3.12 1.38
C VAL A 37 7.74 3.38 2.88
N ASP A 38 6.69 3.91 3.50
CA ASP A 38 6.53 4.04 4.94
C ASP A 38 5.70 2.88 5.50
N LEU A 39 6.38 2.04 6.27
CA LEU A 39 5.84 0.84 6.91
C LEU A 39 5.64 1.01 8.42
N ARG A 40 5.61 2.24 8.96
CA ARG A 40 5.40 2.46 10.42
C ARG A 40 4.12 1.82 10.97
N LEU A 41 3.11 1.66 10.13
CA LEU A 41 1.82 1.05 10.49
C LEU A 41 1.65 -0.38 9.92
N CYS A 42 2.72 -0.96 9.38
CA CYS A 42 2.69 -2.25 8.70
C CYS A 42 3.99 -3.03 8.91
N GLU A 43 3.90 -4.25 9.46
CA GLU A 43 5.10 -5.10 9.56
C GLU A 43 5.48 -5.67 8.19
N ASP A 44 6.68 -5.33 7.69
CA ASP A 44 7.21 -5.70 6.36
C ASP A 44 7.12 -7.20 6.08
N GLU A 45 7.61 -8.03 7.02
CA GLU A 45 7.63 -9.48 6.86
C GLU A 45 6.21 -10.05 6.72
N LYS A 46 5.26 -9.58 7.54
CA LYS A 46 3.85 -9.98 7.45
C LYS A 46 3.23 -9.56 6.12
N LEU A 47 3.57 -8.36 5.64
CA LEU A 47 3.06 -7.86 4.36
C LEU A 47 3.57 -8.73 3.21
N ARG A 48 4.88 -8.98 3.14
CA ARG A 48 5.51 -9.80 2.10
C ARG A 48 4.99 -11.24 2.09
N ASN A 49 4.70 -11.78 3.27
CA ASN A 49 4.18 -13.15 3.43
C ASN A 49 2.67 -13.28 3.22
N GLY A 50 1.96 -12.20 2.84
CA GLY A 50 0.51 -12.25 2.58
C GLY A 50 -0.33 -12.49 3.83
N TYR A 51 0.17 -12.08 5.01
CA TYR A 51 -0.50 -12.33 6.29
C TYR A 51 -1.84 -11.58 6.42
N TYR A 52 -1.94 -10.37 5.86
CA TYR A 52 -3.10 -9.51 6.00
C TYR A 52 -4.23 -9.90 5.04
N HIS A 53 -5.47 -9.83 5.51
CA HIS A 53 -6.66 -9.99 4.66
C HIS A 53 -6.95 -8.74 3.83
N ILE A 54 -6.66 -7.56 4.40
CA ILE A 54 -6.90 -6.26 3.76
C ILE A 54 -5.66 -5.39 3.94
N VAL A 55 -5.15 -4.83 2.84
CA VAL A 55 -4.09 -3.85 2.86
C VAL A 55 -4.66 -2.55 2.31
N PHE A 56 -4.75 -1.55 3.16
CA PHE A 56 -5.05 -0.19 2.73
C PHE A 56 -3.75 0.45 2.21
N ALA A 57 -3.84 1.16 1.10
CA ALA A 57 -2.70 1.88 0.56
C ALA A 57 -3.20 3.09 -0.23
N HIS A 58 -2.37 4.12 -0.30
CA HIS A 58 -2.52 5.10 -1.35
C HIS A 58 -2.01 4.53 -2.68
N PRO A 59 -2.61 4.89 -3.84
CA PRO A 59 -2.20 4.37 -5.14
C PRO A 59 -0.70 4.49 -5.40
N GLU A 60 -0.11 5.64 -5.05
CA GLU A 60 1.33 5.93 -5.21
C GLU A 60 2.22 4.97 -4.40
N SER A 61 1.79 4.51 -3.22
CA SER A 61 2.53 3.53 -2.43
C SER A 61 2.73 2.20 -3.17
N LEU A 62 1.77 1.84 -4.03
CA LEU A 62 1.75 0.58 -4.76
C LEU A 62 2.42 0.68 -6.14
N ILE A 63 2.18 1.78 -6.88
CA ILE A 63 2.61 1.89 -8.28
C ILE A 63 3.88 2.71 -8.46
N SER A 64 4.09 3.74 -7.64
CA SER A 64 5.20 4.69 -7.81
C SER A 64 6.48 4.21 -7.13
N THR A 65 6.38 3.35 -6.12
CA THR A 65 7.53 2.80 -5.40
C THR A 65 8.02 1.48 -6.01
N LYS A 66 9.33 1.25 -6.08
CA LYS A 66 9.88 -0.06 -6.51
C LYS A 66 9.39 -1.19 -5.60
N TYR A 67 9.37 -0.94 -4.29
CA TYR A 67 8.88 -1.88 -3.29
C TYR A 67 7.43 -2.32 -3.59
N GLY A 68 6.52 -1.37 -3.83
CA GLY A 68 5.11 -1.65 -4.09
C GLY A 68 4.91 -2.47 -5.37
N ARG A 69 5.64 -2.13 -6.44
CA ARG A 69 5.61 -2.89 -7.70
C ARG A 69 6.10 -4.32 -7.50
N GLU A 70 7.23 -4.50 -6.81
CA GLU A 70 7.76 -5.84 -6.52
C GLU A 70 6.81 -6.65 -5.63
N LEU A 71 6.15 -6.02 -4.66
CA LEU A 71 5.14 -6.67 -3.81
C LEU A 71 3.97 -7.18 -4.63
N LEU A 72 3.38 -6.33 -5.49
CA LEU A 72 2.25 -6.71 -6.35
C LEU A 72 2.62 -7.78 -7.38
N MET A 73 3.85 -7.75 -7.91
CA MET A 73 4.35 -8.75 -8.87
C MET A 73 4.84 -10.04 -8.20
N SER A 74 4.90 -10.09 -6.87
CA SER A 74 5.31 -11.30 -6.15
C SER A 74 4.29 -12.42 -6.34
N LYS A 75 4.77 -13.66 -6.36
CA LYS A 75 3.93 -14.86 -6.48
C LYS A 75 2.79 -14.87 -5.45
N ILE A 76 3.09 -14.48 -4.21
CA ILE A 76 2.11 -14.45 -3.11
C ILE A 76 0.94 -13.53 -3.43
N TYR A 77 1.18 -12.33 -3.97
CA TYR A 77 0.11 -11.39 -4.29
C TYR A 77 -0.60 -11.75 -5.60
N GLN A 78 0.14 -12.24 -6.60
CA GLN A 78 -0.45 -12.70 -7.86
C GLN A 78 -1.40 -13.91 -7.67
N GLU A 79 -1.13 -14.79 -6.70
CA GLU A 79 -1.97 -15.97 -6.43
C GLU A 79 -3.09 -15.72 -5.40
N ASN A 80 -2.86 -14.86 -4.39
CA ASN A 80 -3.79 -14.71 -3.26
C ASN A 80 -4.67 -13.45 -3.32
N VAL A 81 -4.33 -12.43 -4.11
CA VAL A 81 -5.18 -11.23 -4.23
C VAL A 81 -6.42 -11.58 -5.05
N VAL A 82 -7.58 -11.49 -4.40
CA VAL A 82 -8.88 -11.81 -5.03
C VAL A 82 -9.57 -10.58 -5.61
N ALA A 83 -9.29 -9.39 -5.09
CA ALA A 83 -9.94 -8.15 -5.48
C ALA A 83 -9.08 -6.93 -5.14
N ILE A 84 -9.27 -5.87 -5.93
CA ILE A 84 -8.76 -4.52 -5.66
C ILE A 84 -9.98 -3.61 -5.51
N VAL A 85 -10.03 -2.87 -4.40
CA VAL A 85 -11.11 -1.91 -4.12
C VAL A 85 -10.52 -0.51 -4.19
N VAL A 86 -11.08 0.32 -5.06
CA VAL A 86 -10.67 1.73 -5.19
C VAL A 86 -11.70 2.59 -4.48
N ASP A 87 -11.28 3.19 -3.38
CA ASP A 87 -12.08 4.21 -2.69
C ASP A 87 -11.97 5.55 -3.45
N GLU A 88 -13.01 6.36 -3.37
CA GLU A 88 -13.09 7.66 -4.06
C GLU A 88 -12.79 7.59 -5.56
N ALA A 89 -13.28 6.55 -6.24
CA ALA A 89 -13.07 6.31 -7.66
C ALA A 89 -13.51 7.47 -8.58
N HIS A 90 -14.31 8.39 -8.06
CA HIS A 90 -14.65 9.64 -8.76
C HIS A 90 -13.41 10.49 -9.07
N SER A 91 -12.33 10.36 -8.29
CA SER A 91 -11.06 11.10 -8.46
C SER A 91 -10.21 10.67 -9.67
N ILE A 92 -10.65 9.66 -10.43
CA ILE A 92 -9.89 9.12 -11.58
C ILE A 92 -10.17 9.90 -12.87
N LEU A 93 -11.32 10.56 -12.97
CA LEU A 93 -11.82 11.16 -14.22
C LEU A 93 -11.61 12.69 -14.32
N ASP A 94 -11.01 13.31 -13.30
CA ASP A 94 -10.67 14.74 -13.30
C ASP A 94 -9.28 15.00 -13.91
#